data_AF-A0A392MY55-F1
#
_entry.id   AF-A0A392MY55-F1
#
_cell.length_a   1.000
_cell.length_b   1.000
_cell.length_c   1.000
_cell.angle_alpha   90.00
_cell.angle_beta   90.00
_cell.angle_gamma   90.00
#
_symmetry.space_group_name_H-M   'P 1'
#
loop_
_entity.id
_entity.type
_entity.pdbx_description
1 polymer ?
#
loop_
_entity_poly.entity_id
_entity_poly.type
_entity_poly.pdbx_seq_one_letter_code
_entity_poly.pdbx_strand_id
1 'polypeptide(L)'
;MSMGGRSEEARKIHWDKVCIDRENGGLGVRRVSEFNLSLFGKWWWRMLVEREGLWFKVLAAKYGVEDGLILGGGNKASVWWEDLVRVKEGRGHLVGRWFDDNVSRVMGDGESLSFWMDDWLGGIP
;
A
#
# COMPACT_ATOMS: atom_id res chain seq x y z
N MET A 1 -53.19 -8.57 -18.26
CA MET A 1 -51.77 -8.67 -18.69
C MET A 1 -50.98 -7.67 -17.87
N SER A 2 -50.14 -8.11 -16.94
CA SER A 2 -49.22 -7.23 -16.22
C SER A 2 -47.81 -7.60 -16.68
N MET A 3 -47.20 -6.73 -17.49
CA MET A 3 -45.80 -6.85 -17.85
C MET A 3 -44.98 -6.50 -16.61
N GLY A 4 -44.38 -7.53 -16.00
CA GLY A 4 -43.42 -7.36 -14.93
C GLY A 4 -42.20 -6.61 -15.44
N GLY A 5 -42.11 -5.32 -15.11
CA GLY A 5 -40.90 -4.54 -15.25
C GLY A 5 -39.82 -5.19 -14.39
N ARG A 6 -38.91 -5.94 -15.00
CA ARG A 6 -37.66 -6.35 -14.36
C ARG A 6 -36.88 -5.06 -14.12
N SER A 7 -36.97 -4.55 -12.90
CA SER A 7 -36.23 -3.37 -12.47
C SER A 7 -34.73 -3.57 -12.74
N GLU A 8 -34.12 -2.56 -13.32
CA GLU A 8 -32.70 -2.44 -13.63
C GLU A 8 -31.79 -2.63 -12.39
N GLU A 9 -32.38 -2.50 -11.18
CA GLU A 9 -31.75 -2.76 -9.89
C GLU A 9 -31.33 -4.23 -9.69
N ALA A 10 -31.99 -5.19 -10.35
CA ALA A 10 -31.63 -6.60 -10.26
C ALA A 10 -30.28 -6.95 -10.93
N ARG A 11 -29.68 -6.04 -11.71
CA ARG A 11 -28.39 -6.27 -12.40
C ARG A 11 -27.18 -5.71 -11.66
N LYS A 12 -27.34 -5.05 -10.52
CA LYS A 12 -26.21 -4.47 -9.78
C LYS A 12 -25.59 -5.51 -8.84
N ILE A 13 -24.32 -5.83 -9.07
CA ILE A 13 -23.54 -6.68 -8.17
C ILE A 13 -23.16 -5.86 -6.94
N HIS A 14 -23.60 -6.30 -5.77
CA HIS A 14 -23.22 -5.69 -4.50
C HIS A 14 -21.89 -6.27 -4.02
N TRP A 15 -20.78 -5.68 -4.47
CA TRP A 15 -19.43 -6.18 -4.18
C TRP A 15 -19.15 -6.37 -2.68
N ASP A 16 -19.70 -5.52 -1.81
CA ASP A 16 -19.53 -5.69 -0.36
C ASP A 16 -20.15 -6.97 0.21
N LYS A 17 -21.14 -7.55 -0.47
CA LYS A 17 -21.73 -8.84 -0.08
C LYS A 17 -20.99 -10.02 -0.71
N VAL A 18 -20.56 -9.86 -1.96
CA VAL A 18 -19.79 -10.87 -2.69
C VAL A 18 -18.46 -11.15 -2.00
N CYS A 19 -17.80 -10.12 -1.46
CA CYS A 19 -16.51 -10.25 -0.82
C CYS A 19 -16.55 -10.72 0.64
N ILE A 20 -17.73 -10.94 1.22
CA ILE A 20 -17.85 -11.57 2.55
C ILE A 20 -17.38 -13.03 2.43
N ASP A 21 -16.76 -13.56 3.49
CA ASP A 21 -16.34 -14.96 3.54
C ASP A 21 -17.52 -15.91 3.30
N ARG A 22 -17.21 -17.09 2.74
CA ARG A 22 -18.22 -18.13 2.49
C ARG A 22 -18.95 -18.56 3.75
N GLU A 23 -18.24 -18.59 4.88
CA GLU A 23 -18.79 -18.91 6.21
C GLU A 23 -19.82 -17.88 6.68
N ASN A 24 -19.69 -16.64 6.21
CA ASN A 24 -20.55 -15.51 6.58
C ASN A 24 -21.57 -15.17 5.47
N GLY A 25 -21.79 -16.07 4.51
CA GLY A 25 -22.83 -15.94 3.48
C GLY A 25 -22.45 -15.14 2.24
N GLY A 26 -21.17 -14.85 2.03
CA GLY A 26 -20.65 -14.27 0.77
C GLY A 26 -20.04 -15.32 -0.16
N LEU A 27 -19.35 -14.87 -1.21
CA LEU A 27 -18.66 -15.75 -2.16
C LEU A 27 -17.16 -15.92 -1.82
N GLY A 28 -16.65 -15.23 -0.81
CA GLY A 28 -15.23 -15.27 -0.42
C GLY A 28 -14.29 -14.69 -1.48
N VAL A 29 -14.79 -13.82 -2.36
CA VAL A 29 -13.96 -13.15 -3.36
C VAL A 29 -13.15 -12.05 -2.67
N ARG A 30 -11.83 -12.06 -2.83
CA ARG A 30 -10.96 -11.05 -2.20
C ARG A 30 -11.31 -9.64 -2.71
N ARG A 31 -11.36 -8.66 -1.81
CA ARG A 31 -11.58 -7.26 -2.21
C ARG A 31 -10.39 -6.77 -3.02
N VAL A 32 -10.67 -6.13 -4.17
CA VAL A 32 -9.62 -5.53 -5.01
C VAL A 32 -8.81 -4.48 -4.24
N SER A 33 -9.44 -3.75 -3.31
CA SER A 33 -8.76 -2.80 -2.44
C SER A 33 -7.70 -3.45 -1.55
N GLU A 34 -7.99 -4.62 -0.96
CA GLU A 34 -7.03 -5.39 -0.14
C GLU A 34 -5.90 -5.95 -0.99
N PHE A 35 -6.21 -6.44 -2.18
CA PHE A 35 -5.21 -6.93 -3.12
C PHE A 35 -4.26 -5.80 -3.55
N ASN A 36 -4.80 -4.63 -3.92
CA ASN A 36 -4.00 -3.47 -4.29
C ASN A 36 -3.13 -2.98 -3.12
N LEU A 37 -3.68 -2.99 -1.89
CA LEU A 37 -2.92 -2.64 -0.68
C LEU A 37 -1.69 -3.55 -0.52
N SER A 38 -1.85 -4.86 -0.73
CA SER A 38 -0.73 -5.81 -0.68
C SER A 38 0.33 -5.55 -1.76
N LEU A 39 -0.09 -5.14 -2.96
CA LEU A 39 0.83 -4.78 -4.04
C LEU A 39 1.61 -3.51 -3.72
N PHE A 40 0.96 -2.49 -3.15
CA PHE A 40 1.65 -1.28 -2.69
C PHE A 40 2.65 -1.58 -1.59
N GLY A 41 2.28 -2.43 -0.62
CA GLY A 41 3.23 -2.90 0.40
C GLY A 41 4.44 -3.61 -0.21
N LYS A 42 4.24 -4.47 -1.22
CA LYS A 42 5.34 -5.09 -1.95
C LYS A 42 6.26 -4.06 -2.61
N TRP A 43 5.70 -3.02 -3.24
CA TRP A 43 6.51 -1.96 -3.83
C TRP A 43 7.32 -1.17 -2.79
N TRP A 44 6.70 -0.85 -1.65
CA TRP A 44 7.41 -0.19 -0.56
C TRP A 44 8.54 -1.04 0.00
N TRP A 45 8.30 -2.34 0.21
CA TRP A 45 9.35 -3.27 0.62
C TRP A 45 10.52 -3.24 -0.36
N ARG A 46 10.25 -3.32 -1.67
CA ARG A 46 11.29 -3.23 -2.71
C ARG A 46 12.04 -1.90 -2.66
N MET A 47 11.40 -0.79 -2.32
CA MET A 47 12.10 0.50 -2.17
C MET A 47 13.07 0.52 -1.00
N LEU A 48 12.75 -0.19 0.08
CA LEU A 48 13.63 -0.30 1.24
C LEU A 48 14.84 -1.20 0.93
N VAL A 49 14.65 -2.30 0.19
CA VAL A 49 15.69 -3.33 0.03
C VAL A 49 16.46 -3.28 -1.30
N GLU A 50 15.86 -2.82 -2.41
CA GLU A 50 16.49 -2.85 -3.75
C GLU A 50 17.02 -1.47 -4.18
N ARG A 51 17.75 -0.78 -3.30
CA ARG A 51 18.17 0.63 -3.52
C ARG A 51 19.14 0.82 -4.68
N GLU A 52 19.83 -0.23 -5.13
CA GLU A 52 20.78 -0.15 -6.24
C GLU A 52 20.15 -0.31 -7.63
N GLY A 53 18.89 -0.73 -7.69
CA GLY A 53 18.18 -0.98 -8.94
C GLY A 53 18.04 0.29 -9.79
N LEU A 54 18.11 0.13 -11.13
CA LEU A 54 17.92 1.25 -12.06
C LEU A 54 16.57 1.95 -11.85
N TRP A 55 15.52 1.19 -11.56
CA TRP A 55 14.19 1.73 -11.29
C TRP A 55 14.18 2.63 -10.04
N PHE A 56 14.91 2.26 -8.98
CA PHE A 56 15.04 3.07 -7.77
C PHE A 56 15.79 4.36 -8.09
N LYS A 57 16.91 4.27 -8.82
CA LYS A 57 17.70 5.43 -9.25
C LYS A 57 16.88 6.41 -10.09
N VAL A 58 16.01 5.91 -10.98
CA VAL A 58 15.10 6.75 -11.77
C VAL A 58 14.09 7.47 -10.88
N LEU A 59 13.47 6.77 -9.91
CA LEU A 59 12.52 7.39 -8.99
C LEU A 59 13.21 8.42 -8.08
N ALA A 60 14.38 8.08 -7.55
CA ALA A 60 15.21 8.96 -6.74
C ALA A 60 15.61 10.23 -7.52
N ALA A 61 16.03 10.09 -8.77
CA ALA A 61 16.34 11.23 -9.63
C ALA A 61 15.11 12.10 -9.97
N LYS A 62 13.94 11.47 -10.11
CA LYS A 62 12.70 12.15 -10.46
C LYS A 62 12.08 12.92 -9.29
N TYR A 63 12.09 12.33 -8.10
CA TYR A 63 11.36 12.85 -6.95
C TYR A 63 12.26 13.40 -5.84
N GLY A 64 13.56 13.09 -5.85
CA GLY A 64 14.50 13.44 -4.79
C GLY A 64 14.53 12.41 -3.66
N VAL A 65 15.60 12.44 -2.87
CA VAL A 65 15.82 11.55 -1.71
C VAL A 65 16.25 12.37 -0.50
N GLU A 66 15.64 12.10 0.65
CA GLU A 66 15.99 12.67 1.95
C GLU A 66 15.96 11.54 3.00
N ASP A 67 16.97 11.48 3.87
CA ASP A 67 17.16 10.40 4.86
C ASP A 67 17.04 8.98 4.29
N GLY A 68 17.45 8.83 3.02
CA GLY A 68 17.43 7.58 2.30
C GLY A 68 16.05 7.16 1.74
N LEU A 69 15.01 7.96 1.93
CA LEU A 69 13.67 7.76 1.40
C LEU A 69 13.39 8.69 0.22
N ILE A 70 12.63 8.20 -0.76
CA ILE A 70 12.22 9.01 -1.92
C ILE A 70 11.09 9.96 -1.50
N LEU A 71 11.22 11.24 -1.82
CA LEU A 71 10.26 12.26 -1.45
C LEU A 71 8.91 12.12 -2.18
N GLY A 72 7.87 12.73 -1.63
CA GLY A 72 6.50 12.69 -2.18
C GLY A 72 6.32 13.35 -3.56
N GLY A 73 7.35 13.96 -4.14
CA GLY A 73 7.32 14.52 -5.51
C GLY A 73 6.50 15.80 -5.70
N GLY A 74 5.74 16.24 -4.70
CA GLY A 74 4.93 17.46 -4.72
C GLY A 74 3.92 17.48 -5.88
N ASN A 75 3.60 18.68 -6.38
CA ASN A 75 2.60 18.87 -7.46
C ASN A 75 2.96 18.25 -8.83
N LYS A 76 4.14 17.63 -8.95
CA LYS A 76 4.60 16.93 -10.18
C LYS A 76 4.62 15.41 -10.01
N ALA A 77 4.15 14.90 -8.87
CA ALA A 77 3.99 13.48 -8.64
C ALA A 77 3.03 12.87 -9.67
N SER A 78 3.31 11.65 -10.11
CA SER A 78 2.32 10.90 -10.88
C SER A 78 1.26 10.37 -9.93
N VAL A 79 0.04 10.19 -10.40
CA VAL A 79 -1.06 9.61 -9.59
C VAL A 79 -0.62 8.29 -8.92
N TRP A 80 0.07 7.42 -9.67
CA TRP A 80 0.63 6.19 -9.12
C TRP A 80 1.61 6.42 -7.95
N TRP A 81 2.45 7.45 -8.03
CA TRP A 81 3.40 7.79 -6.97
C TRP A 81 2.67 8.35 -5.75
N GLU A 82 1.68 9.22 -5.97
CA GLU A 82 0.84 9.75 -4.89
C GLU A 82 0.10 8.64 -4.16
N ASP A 83 -0.51 7.70 -4.88
CA ASP A 83 -1.22 6.58 -4.28
C ASP A 83 -0.29 5.70 -3.43
N LEU A 84 0.93 5.48 -3.94
CA LEU A 84 1.93 4.71 -3.22
C LEU A 84 2.39 5.44 -1.95
N VAL A 85 2.65 6.76 -2.01
CA VAL A 85 2.97 7.60 -0.84
C VAL A 85 1.84 7.62 0.18
N ARG A 86 0.59 7.76 -0.26
CA ARG A 86 -0.61 7.71 0.59
C ARG A 86 -0.71 6.41 1.37
N VAL A 87 -0.40 5.27 0.75
CA VAL A 87 -0.41 3.96 1.42
C VAL A 87 0.58 3.92 2.59
N LYS A 88 1.80 4.42 2.39
CA LYS A 88 2.81 4.45 3.45
C LYS A 88 2.39 5.33 4.61
N GLU A 89 1.87 6.52 4.31
CA GLU A 89 1.41 7.46 5.33
C GLU A 89 0.11 7.03 6.02
N GLY A 90 -0.48 5.89 5.62
CA GLY A 90 -1.76 5.40 6.13
C GLY A 90 -2.95 6.29 5.76
N ARG A 91 -2.81 7.13 4.73
CA ARG A 91 -3.86 8.04 4.27
C ARG A 91 -4.79 7.33 3.29
N GLY A 92 -6.05 7.13 3.69
CA GLY A 92 -7.13 6.70 2.79
C GLY A 92 -7.37 5.18 2.64
N HIS A 93 -6.78 4.34 3.50
CA HIS A 93 -6.98 2.88 3.45
C HIS A 93 -7.73 2.30 4.65
N LEU A 94 -8.24 1.07 4.46
CA LEU A 94 -9.01 0.28 5.42
C LEU A 94 -8.26 -0.02 6.73
N VAL A 95 -6.93 0.08 6.71
CA VAL A 95 -6.02 -0.19 7.82
C VAL A 95 -4.97 0.92 7.80
N GLY A 96 -4.78 1.64 8.91
CA GLY A 96 -4.01 2.90 9.02
C GLY A 96 -2.54 2.82 8.59
N ARG A 97 -1.58 3.02 9.50
CA ARG A 97 -0.14 2.90 9.20
C ARG A 97 0.33 1.44 9.10
N TRP A 98 -0.51 0.58 8.52
CA TRP A 98 -0.32 -0.88 8.53
C TRP A 98 1.05 -1.32 8.02
N PHE A 99 1.61 -0.64 7.01
CA PHE A 99 2.91 -1.01 6.46
C PHE A 99 4.03 -0.69 7.45
N ASP A 100 4.07 0.53 7.97
CA ASP A 100 5.08 0.95 8.95
C ASP A 100 4.93 0.18 10.27
N ASP A 101 3.69 -0.12 10.72
CA ASP A 101 3.43 -0.89 11.94
C ASP A 101 3.87 -2.37 11.84
N ASN A 102 4.09 -2.90 10.62
CA ASN A 102 4.45 -4.30 10.38
C ASN A 102 5.83 -4.47 9.75
N VAL A 103 6.56 -3.38 9.52
CA VAL A 103 7.91 -3.40 8.94
C VAL A 103 8.88 -2.84 9.97
N SER A 104 9.99 -3.53 10.12
CA SER A 104 11.01 -3.19 11.09
C SER A 104 12.38 -3.42 10.48
N ARG A 105 13.37 -2.65 10.95
CA ARG A 105 14.72 -2.76 10.44
C ARG A 105 15.53 -3.74 11.26
N VAL A 106 16.35 -4.54 10.57
CA VAL A 106 17.36 -5.40 11.17
C VAL A 106 18.72 -4.76 10.92
N MET A 107 19.57 -4.72 11.94
CA MET A 107 20.90 -4.14 11.85
C MET A 107 21.77 -4.91 10.84
N GLY A 108 22.25 -4.20 9.83
CA GLY A 108 23.21 -4.68 8.83
C GLY A 108 24.63 -4.23 9.16
N ASP A 109 25.33 -3.67 8.17
CA ASP A 109 26.70 -3.12 8.29
C ASP A 109 26.78 -1.70 8.87
N GLY A 110 25.64 -1.05 9.10
CA GLY A 110 25.55 0.28 9.70
C GLY A 110 25.63 1.46 8.73
N GLU A 111 25.81 1.24 7.42
CA GLU A 111 25.94 2.34 6.45
C GLU A 111 24.60 2.95 6.00
N SER A 112 23.48 2.28 6.25
CA SER A 112 22.15 2.64 5.73
C SER A 112 21.07 2.86 6.79
N LEU A 113 21.46 2.96 8.07
CA LEU A 113 20.56 3.00 9.22
C LEU A 113 20.74 4.28 10.04
N SER A 114 19.64 4.87 10.49
CA SER A 114 19.64 5.96 11.46
C SER A 114 19.24 5.40 12.82
N PHE A 115 20.25 5.19 13.67
CA PHE A 115 20.09 4.44 14.92
C PHE A 115 18.97 4.97 15.83
N TRP A 116 18.77 6.29 15.83
CA TRP A 116 17.80 6.96 16.70
C TRP A 116 16.42 7.15 16.08
N MET A 117 16.29 7.04 14.75
CA MET A 117 15.06 7.36 14.03
C MET A 117 14.33 6.11 13.50
N ASP A 118 15.00 4.97 13.45
CA ASP A 118 14.43 3.74 12.89
C ASP A 118 13.73 2.89 13.97
N ASP A 119 12.55 2.33 13.64
CA ASP A 119 11.83 1.39 14.50
C ASP A 119 12.50 0.00 14.48
N TRP A 120 12.91 -0.45 15.66
CA TRP A 120 13.67 -1.68 15.90
C TRP A 120 12.79 -2.89 16.22
N LEU A 121 13.18 -4.07 15.73
CA LEU A 121 12.66 -5.33 16.28
C LEU A 121 13.18 -5.53 17.70
N GLY A 122 12.29 -5.52 18.69
CA GLY A 122 12.61 -5.88 20.08
C GLY A 122 12.46 -4.75 21.11
N GLY A 123 12.03 -3.55 20.69
CA GLY A 123 11.56 -2.51 21.61
C GLY A 123 12.63 -1.79 22.44
N ILE A 124 13.92 -1.95 22.15
CA ILE A 124 14.99 -1.11 22.73
C ILE A 124 16.06 -0.87 21.65
N PRO A 125 16.52 0.39 21.45
CA PRO A 125 17.59 0.73 20.52
C PRO A 125 18.89 -0.04 20.77
#